data_AF-A0A6C0JRQ7-F1
#
_entry.id   AF-A0A6C0JRQ7-F1
#
_cell.length_a   1.000
_cell.length_b   1.000
_cell.length_c   1.000
_cell.angle_alpha   90.00
_cell.angle_beta   90.00
_cell.angle_gamma   90.00
#
_symmetry.space_group_name_H-M   'P 1'
#
loop_
_entity.id
_entity.type
_entity.pdbx_description
1 polymer ?
#
loop_
_entity_poly.entity_id
_entity_poly.type
_entity_poly.pdbx_seq_one_letter_code
_entity_poly.pdbx_strand_id
1 'polypeptide(L)'
;MNHNDNFIEINTNGGWLKTIPIETPYDKQVRVWVDIKKEITTQDKNLYYNVFFACEPYVINRHDGILEWICSNWQQFDLVLAHDQRILQTCPNSHTFHWTSLLINENEDFQYIDKKFKISFICGGKTMCQGHLIRRWCWENQHLIKIPNVCLYSTQVRGNLPVFEGNIALSRDSKKEAFTDCMFHIAMENCIVPGYFSEKIVDCFAARSVPIYLGCPNISDFFDTRGIIIVSSVEEMFTRINTLTEEDFYSRQEYMEINRKIALEKYPINQAKGMGAMLFPLLDQRIPNRKEMLVKHVASCNSITDLLQKDILKTVLVFHNKKLYMDVAKMVKYTVYVSGDNLKKKNQEDYDFIRDCIDGLKNEQGMLIFDLAKEIHNLGTRKIDLVVGLTNSEHYDILQPYLAKPTVFVNITEENSLMTKIQ
;
A
#
# COMPACT_ATOMS: atom_id res chain seq x y z
N MET A 1 20.40 -5.25 -17.76
CA MET A 1 19.43 -4.19 -17.41
C MET A 1 19.38 -3.29 -18.62
N ASN A 2 18.25 -3.25 -19.34
CA ASN A 2 18.10 -2.40 -20.50
C ASN A 2 18.05 -0.94 -20.03
N HIS A 3 18.69 -0.04 -20.77
CA HIS A 3 18.84 1.39 -20.44
C HIS A 3 17.53 2.20 -20.50
N ASN A 4 16.37 1.56 -20.60
CA ASN A 4 15.07 2.22 -20.86
C ASN A 4 14.04 2.06 -19.73
N ASP A 5 14.38 1.39 -18.63
CA ASP A 5 13.45 1.20 -17.53
C ASP A 5 13.64 2.36 -16.53
N ASN A 6 12.64 3.23 -16.40
CA ASN A 6 12.66 4.28 -15.37
C ASN A 6 12.64 3.63 -13.97
N PHE A 7 13.27 4.24 -12.97
CA PHE A 7 13.31 3.73 -11.60
C PHE A 7 13.20 4.86 -10.58
N ILE A 8 12.81 4.50 -9.35
CA ILE A 8 12.87 5.41 -8.20
C ILE A 8 14.20 5.18 -7.47
N GLU A 9 15.02 6.22 -7.39
CA GLU A 9 16.19 6.24 -6.52
C GLU A 9 15.84 6.82 -5.15
N ILE A 10 15.99 6.03 -4.08
CA ILE A 10 15.83 6.52 -2.70
C ILE A 10 17.19 6.69 -2.07
N ASN A 11 17.52 7.93 -1.69
CA ASN A 11 18.70 8.27 -0.91
C ASN A 11 18.31 8.52 0.55
N THR A 12 19.03 7.87 1.47
CA THR A 12 18.86 8.05 2.93
C THR A 12 20.21 8.39 3.57
N ASN A 13 20.23 9.11 4.71
CA ASN A 13 21.46 9.53 5.42
C ASN A 13 22.41 8.36 5.78
N GLY A 14 21.95 7.11 5.77
CA GLY A 14 22.76 5.92 6.03
C GLY A 14 23.41 5.27 4.80
N GLY A 15 23.36 5.90 3.63
CA GLY A 15 23.93 5.36 2.39
C GLY A 15 23.14 4.19 1.78
N TRP A 16 21.93 3.90 2.29
CA TRP A 16 21.06 2.92 1.66
C TRP A 16 20.46 3.53 0.40
N LEU A 17 21.08 3.23 -0.74
CA LEU A 17 20.51 3.41 -2.07
C LEU A 17 19.57 2.23 -2.31
N LYS A 18 18.26 2.43 -2.19
CA LYS A 18 17.29 1.45 -2.64
C LYS A 18 16.76 1.91 -3.99
N THR A 19 17.23 1.29 -5.06
CA THR A 19 16.61 1.44 -6.37
C THR A 19 15.37 0.56 -6.40
N ILE A 20 14.21 1.16 -6.58
CA ILE A 20 12.99 0.41 -6.84
C ILE A 20 12.76 0.48 -8.34
N PRO A 21 12.97 -0.63 -9.08
CA PRO A 21 12.66 -0.67 -10.50
C PRO A 21 11.14 -0.63 -10.63
N ILE A 22 10.61 0.56 -10.89
CA ILE A 22 9.22 0.76 -11.22
C ILE A 22 9.22 1.53 -12.52
N GLU A 23 8.76 0.90 -13.60
CA GLU A 23 8.55 1.60 -14.84
C GLU A 23 7.56 2.75 -14.60
N THR A 24 7.99 3.95 -14.94
CA THR A 24 7.15 5.14 -14.86
C THR A 24 7.01 5.74 -16.25
N PRO A 25 5.86 6.35 -16.57
CA PRO A 25 5.64 7.01 -17.85
C PRO A 25 6.36 8.37 -17.95
N TYR A 26 7.22 8.71 -16.98
CA TYR A 26 7.89 10.00 -16.91
C TYR A 26 9.06 10.09 -17.90
N ASP A 27 9.33 11.30 -18.39
CA ASP A 27 10.47 11.60 -19.28
C ASP A 27 11.80 11.72 -18.52
N LYS A 28 11.74 11.85 -17.19
CA LYS A 28 12.86 11.86 -16.25
C LYS A 28 12.68 10.79 -15.19
N GLN A 29 13.78 10.35 -14.61
CA GLN A 29 13.75 9.44 -13.46
C GLN A 29 13.23 10.17 -12.22
N VAL A 30 12.77 9.43 -11.21
CA VAL A 30 12.34 10.02 -9.93
C VAL A 30 13.40 9.76 -8.88
N ARG A 31 13.88 10.82 -8.23
CA ARG A 31 14.84 10.71 -7.12
C ARG A 31 14.26 11.29 -5.84
N VAL A 32 14.23 10.47 -4.80
CA VAL A 32 13.72 10.81 -3.47
C VAL A 32 14.88 11.00 -2.50
N TRP A 33 14.93 12.16 -1.87
CA TRP A 33 15.91 12.55 -0.85
C TRP A 33 15.24 12.50 0.52
N VAL A 34 15.54 11.47 1.32
CA VAL A 34 14.89 11.25 2.62
C VAL A 34 15.76 11.84 3.72
N ASP A 35 15.28 12.92 4.35
CA ASP A 35 15.97 13.64 5.42
C ASP A 35 17.43 14.04 5.11
N ILE A 36 17.78 14.24 3.83
CA ILE A 36 19.13 14.64 3.40
C ILE A 36 19.11 16.08 2.90
N LYS A 37 19.94 16.95 3.49
CA LYS A 37 20.22 18.27 2.91
C LYS A 37 20.99 18.13 1.60
N LYS A 38 20.32 18.38 0.48
CA LYS A 38 20.91 18.25 -0.85
C LYS A 38 20.63 19.49 -1.69
N GLU A 39 21.69 20.16 -2.12
CA GLU A 39 21.59 21.15 -3.20
C GLU A 39 21.41 20.42 -4.54
N ILE A 40 20.34 20.76 -5.25
CA ILE A 40 19.95 20.12 -6.51
C ILE A 40 20.64 20.86 -7.66
N THR A 41 21.54 20.17 -8.34
CA THR A 41 22.32 20.74 -9.45
C THR A 41 21.49 20.88 -10.72
N THR A 42 21.97 21.65 -11.69
CA THR A 42 21.34 21.73 -13.02
C THR A 42 21.28 20.36 -13.70
N GLN A 43 22.30 19.52 -13.51
CA GLN A 43 22.30 18.16 -14.03
C GLN A 43 21.19 17.32 -13.36
N ASP A 44 21.01 17.43 -12.05
CA ASP A 44 19.94 16.73 -11.33
C ASP A 44 18.55 17.15 -11.83
N LYS A 45 18.34 18.45 -12.10
CA LYS A 45 17.06 18.95 -12.64
C LYS A 45 16.79 18.46 -14.07
N ASN A 46 17.83 18.20 -14.85
CA ASN A 46 17.69 17.70 -16.21
C ASN A 46 17.38 16.21 -16.25
N LEU A 47 17.96 15.43 -15.33
CA LEU A 47 17.84 13.98 -15.32
C LEU A 47 16.70 13.45 -14.43
N TYR A 48 16.30 14.21 -13.42
CA TYR A 48 15.37 13.73 -12.38
C TYR A 48 14.23 14.70 -12.09
N TYR A 49 13.08 14.14 -11.74
CA TYR A 49 12.12 14.75 -10.83
C TYR A 49 12.63 14.54 -9.40
N ASN A 50 12.98 15.63 -8.72
CA ASN A 50 13.60 15.60 -7.40
C ASN A 50 12.55 15.81 -6.32
N VAL A 51 12.41 14.80 -5.46
CA VAL A 51 11.45 14.78 -4.37
C VAL A 51 12.21 14.86 -3.06
N PHE A 52 11.85 15.80 -2.19
CA PHE A 52 12.29 15.79 -0.80
C PHE A 52 11.27 15.04 0.04
N PHE A 53 11.72 14.16 0.91
CA PHE A 53 10.86 13.52 1.90
C PHE A 53 11.37 13.78 3.32
N ALA A 54 10.63 14.63 4.06
CA ALA A 54 10.82 14.86 5.49
C ALA A 54 10.16 13.72 6.26
N CYS A 55 10.91 12.67 6.55
CA CYS A 55 10.41 11.42 7.09
C CYS A 55 10.36 11.42 8.60
N GLU A 56 11.50 11.69 9.23
CA GLU A 56 11.64 11.68 10.67
C GLU A 56 11.12 13.00 11.26
N PRO A 57 10.40 12.94 12.39
CA PRO A 57 9.88 14.12 13.05
C PRO A 57 11.04 14.99 13.54
N TYR A 58 10.82 16.31 13.61
CA TYR A 58 11.85 17.29 13.98
C TYR A 58 12.53 17.01 15.33
N VAL A 59 11.88 16.29 16.25
CA VAL A 59 12.46 15.90 17.55
C VAL A 59 13.50 14.79 17.45
N ILE A 60 13.43 13.96 16.41
CA ILE A 60 14.46 12.96 16.09
C ILE A 60 15.59 13.65 15.33
N ASN A 61 15.25 14.50 14.35
CA ASN A 61 16.23 15.25 13.52
C ASN A 61 16.68 16.60 14.10
N ARG A 62 16.50 16.86 15.41
CA ARG A 62 16.64 18.23 15.97
C ARG A 62 18.02 18.85 15.74
N HIS A 63 19.05 18.00 15.68
CA HIS A 63 20.44 18.42 15.51
C HIS A 63 20.81 18.63 14.04
N ASP A 64 20.04 18.03 13.13
CA ASP A 64 20.31 18.08 11.71
C ASP A 64 19.64 19.29 11.06
N GLY A 65 18.69 19.98 11.71
CA GLY A 65 18.08 21.21 11.18
C GLY A 65 17.42 21.02 9.80
N ILE A 66 16.84 19.83 9.57
CA ILE A 66 16.22 19.45 8.31
C ILE A 66 14.99 20.31 8.02
N LEU A 67 14.18 20.58 9.04
CA LEU A 67 12.97 21.38 8.91
C LEU A 67 13.28 22.80 8.45
N GLU A 68 14.21 23.48 9.12
CA GLU A 68 14.59 24.86 8.79
C GLU A 68 15.23 24.91 7.40
N TRP A 69 16.04 23.89 7.07
CA TRP A 69 16.71 23.80 5.80
C TRP A 69 15.72 23.59 4.64
N ILE A 70 14.77 22.65 4.74
CA ILE A 70 13.80 22.42 3.65
C ILE A 70 12.86 23.61 3.48
N CYS A 71 12.42 24.24 4.57
CA CYS A 71 11.62 25.47 4.50
C CYS A 71 12.34 26.61 3.76
N SER A 72 13.67 26.62 3.75
CA SER A 72 14.49 27.61 3.04
C SER A 72 14.91 27.19 1.62
N ASN A 73 14.75 25.91 1.26
CA ASN A 73 15.30 25.33 0.03
C ASN A 73 14.29 24.53 -0.81
N TRP A 74 13.00 24.53 -0.44
CA TRP A 74 11.96 23.74 -1.10
C TRP A 74 11.84 23.97 -2.60
N GLN A 75 12.22 25.17 -3.09
CA GLN A 75 12.17 25.56 -4.50
C GLN A 75 13.11 24.74 -5.38
N GLN A 76 14.07 24.03 -4.77
CA GLN A 76 15.00 23.15 -5.48
C GLN A 76 14.35 21.82 -5.87
N PHE A 77 13.21 21.47 -5.26
CA PHE A 77 12.52 20.20 -5.42
C PHE A 77 11.21 20.37 -6.20
N ASP A 78 10.83 19.33 -6.93
CA ASP A 78 9.56 19.28 -7.67
C ASP A 78 8.39 18.95 -6.71
N LEU A 79 8.66 18.24 -5.62
CA LEU A 79 7.69 17.84 -4.61
C LEU A 79 8.35 17.71 -3.23
N VAL A 80 7.67 18.19 -2.19
CA VAL A 80 8.07 18.00 -0.79
C VAL A 80 7.03 17.13 -0.08
N LEU A 81 7.42 15.96 0.37
CA LEU A 81 6.59 15.09 1.19
C LEU A 81 6.89 15.33 2.67
N ALA A 82 5.87 15.53 3.49
CA ALA A 82 6.05 15.77 4.92
C ALA A 82 4.78 15.43 5.71
N HIS A 83 4.94 15.16 7.01
CA HIS A 83 3.83 15.13 7.95
C HIS A 83 3.78 16.37 8.86
N ASP A 84 4.89 17.13 8.94
CA ASP A 84 5.03 18.30 9.80
C ASP A 84 4.29 19.52 9.22
N GLN A 85 3.33 20.05 9.98
CA GLN A 85 2.48 21.17 9.55
C GLN A 85 3.28 22.43 9.21
N ARG A 86 4.45 22.66 9.81
CA ARG A 86 5.27 23.84 9.50
C ARG A 86 5.85 23.75 8.09
N ILE A 87 6.27 22.55 7.67
CA ILE A 87 6.73 22.31 6.29
C ILE A 87 5.54 22.48 5.34
N LEU A 88 4.39 21.87 5.68
CA LEU A 88 3.18 21.90 4.86
C LEU A 88 2.63 23.31 4.63
N GLN A 89 2.73 24.18 5.64
CA GLN A 89 2.30 25.58 5.54
C GLN A 89 3.31 26.48 4.84
N THR A 90 4.62 26.14 4.90
CA THR A 90 5.69 26.99 4.35
C THR A 90 5.99 26.67 2.88
N CYS A 91 5.93 25.40 2.49
CA CYS A 91 6.38 24.93 1.17
C CYS A 91 5.18 24.74 0.22
N PRO A 92 4.97 25.58 -0.80
CA PRO A 92 3.81 25.50 -1.69
C PRO A 92 3.75 24.23 -2.56
N ASN A 93 4.90 23.59 -2.77
CA ASN A 93 5.02 22.30 -3.46
C ASN A 93 4.96 21.11 -2.51
N SER A 94 4.57 21.31 -1.25
CA SER A 94 4.48 20.22 -0.29
C SER A 94 3.15 19.48 -0.32
N HIS A 95 3.16 18.24 0.17
CA HIS A 95 1.97 17.42 0.37
C HIS A 95 2.12 16.56 1.62
N THR A 96 1.01 16.38 2.34
CA THR A 96 0.94 15.48 3.49
C THR A 96 1.28 14.05 3.08
N PHE A 97 2.24 13.44 3.77
CA PHE A 97 2.67 12.07 3.53
C PHE A 97 3.14 11.44 4.84
N HIS A 98 2.63 10.25 5.14
CA HIS A 98 3.04 9.47 6.31
C HIS A 98 3.82 8.25 5.86
N TRP A 99 5.05 8.11 6.35
CA TRP A 99 5.82 6.87 6.16
C TRP A 99 5.31 5.81 7.13
N THR A 100 4.21 5.20 6.74
CA THR A 100 3.63 4.08 7.47
C THR A 100 3.28 2.98 6.47
N SER A 101 3.42 1.75 6.93
CA SER A 101 3.12 0.54 6.16
C SER A 101 2.56 -0.49 7.11
N LEU A 102 1.72 -1.37 6.60
CA LEU A 102 1.30 -2.55 7.33
C LEU A 102 2.50 -3.50 7.42
N LEU A 103 2.94 -3.81 8.64
CA LEU A 103 3.99 -4.82 8.87
C LEU A 103 3.39 -6.19 9.17
N ILE A 104 2.14 -6.37 8.76
CA ILE A 104 1.33 -7.57 8.89
C ILE A 104 0.51 -7.77 7.61
N ASN A 105 0.33 -9.03 7.20
CA ASN A 105 -0.50 -9.38 6.05
C ASN A 105 -1.88 -9.82 6.53
N GLU A 106 -2.90 -8.98 6.42
CA GLU A 106 -4.22 -9.25 6.99
C GLU A 106 -4.85 -10.59 6.55
N ASN A 107 -4.67 -10.97 5.28
CA ASN A 107 -5.34 -12.13 4.68
C ASN A 107 -4.65 -13.44 5.04
N GLU A 108 -3.34 -13.41 5.26
CA GLU A 108 -2.57 -14.57 5.71
C GLU A 108 -2.56 -14.69 7.24
N ASP A 109 -2.69 -13.57 7.96
CA ASP A 109 -2.34 -13.51 9.37
C ASP A 109 -3.54 -13.40 10.32
N PHE A 110 -4.66 -12.81 9.88
CA PHE A 110 -5.75 -12.42 10.78
C PHE A 110 -7.17 -12.72 10.28
N GLN A 111 -7.33 -13.55 9.24
CA GLN A 111 -8.64 -13.80 8.63
C GLN A 111 -9.64 -14.46 9.61
N TYR A 112 -9.15 -15.22 10.62
CA TYR A 112 -9.99 -15.96 11.58
C TYR A 112 -9.35 -16.06 12.96
N ILE A 113 -9.27 -14.96 13.72
CA ILE A 113 -8.75 -15.03 15.08
C ILE A 113 -9.75 -14.55 16.12
N ASP A 114 -10.05 -15.47 17.05
CA ASP A 114 -10.75 -15.19 18.28
C ASP A 114 -9.86 -14.36 19.21
N LYS A 115 -10.24 -13.09 19.42
CA LYS A 115 -9.50 -12.15 20.25
C LYS A 115 -9.77 -12.47 21.72
N LYS A 116 -8.71 -12.59 22.51
CA LYS A 116 -8.80 -12.83 23.95
C LYS A 116 -8.55 -11.54 24.70
N PHE A 117 -9.13 -11.45 25.90
CA PHE A 117 -8.87 -10.37 26.84
C PHE A 117 -7.42 -10.38 27.32
N LYS A 118 -6.54 -9.82 26.49
CA LYS A 118 -5.10 -9.69 26.67
C LYS A 118 -4.62 -8.41 26.00
N ILE A 119 -3.52 -7.86 26.52
CA ILE A 119 -2.83 -6.72 25.91
C ILE A 119 -1.43 -7.11 25.44
N SER A 120 -1.03 -6.64 24.28
CA SER A 120 0.36 -6.80 23.82
C SER A 120 1.13 -5.50 23.84
N PHE A 121 2.45 -5.61 23.94
CA PHE A 121 3.36 -4.47 23.86
C PHE A 121 4.65 -4.85 23.15
N ILE A 122 5.01 -4.07 22.12
CA ILE A 122 6.30 -4.22 21.43
C ILE A 122 7.24 -3.06 21.80
N CYS A 123 8.43 -3.40 22.30
CA CYS A 123 9.48 -2.40 22.58
C CYS A 123 10.80 -2.69 21.85
N GLY A 124 11.41 -1.62 21.33
CA GLY A 124 12.81 -1.60 20.93
C GLY A 124 13.66 -0.86 21.96
N GLY A 125 14.98 -0.89 21.82
CA GLY A 125 15.92 -0.24 22.75
C GLY A 125 16.53 1.07 22.29
N LYS A 126 15.99 1.70 21.24
CA LYS A 126 16.41 3.06 20.82
C LYS A 126 16.20 4.05 21.98
N THR A 127 16.99 5.12 22.03
CA THR A 127 16.97 6.15 23.09
C THR A 127 17.11 7.58 22.53
N MET A 128 16.78 7.77 21.25
CA MET A 128 17.13 8.99 20.50
C MET A 128 16.26 10.21 20.86
N CYS A 129 15.10 10.00 21.49
CA CYS A 129 14.17 11.07 21.84
C CYS A 129 13.32 10.68 23.05
N GLN A 130 12.57 11.62 23.62
CA GLN A 130 11.84 11.42 24.87
C GLN A 130 10.84 10.26 24.82
N GLY A 131 10.09 10.10 23.73
CA GLY A 131 9.14 8.98 23.63
C GLY A 131 9.82 7.61 23.55
N HIS A 132 11.05 7.52 23.02
CA HIS A 132 11.85 6.31 23.16
C HIS A 132 12.15 5.98 24.63
N LEU A 133 12.54 6.98 25.43
CA LEU A 133 12.83 6.78 26.87
C LEU A 133 11.56 6.39 27.64
N ILE A 134 10.43 7.01 27.32
CA ILE A 134 9.12 6.67 27.90
C ILE A 134 8.72 5.23 27.55
N ARG A 135 8.92 4.79 26.30
CA ARG A 135 8.68 3.39 25.88
C ARG A 135 9.52 2.40 26.65
N ARG A 136 10.80 2.71 26.84
CA ARG A 136 11.70 1.88 27.65
C ARG A 136 11.26 1.85 29.11
N TRP A 137 10.85 2.98 29.67
CA TRP A 137 10.32 3.02 31.02
C TRP A 137 9.09 2.12 31.16
N CYS A 138 8.14 2.17 30.22
CA CYS A 138 6.96 1.29 30.22
C CYS A 138 7.37 -0.19 30.12
N TRP A 139 8.41 -0.49 29.35
CA TRP A 139 8.95 -1.84 29.21
C TRP A 139 9.60 -2.35 30.51
N GLU A 140 10.39 -1.51 31.17
CA GLU A 140 11.02 -1.83 32.46
C GLU A 140 9.98 -1.97 33.58
N ASN A 141 8.86 -1.26 33.46
CA ASN A 141 7.74 -1.28 34.40
C ASN A 141 6.56 -2.14 33.92
N GLN A 142 6.78 -3.06 32.99
CA GLN A 142 5.71 -3.92 32.45
C GLN A 142 5.02 -4.78 33.53
N HIS A 143 5.70 -5.06 34.64
CA HIS A 143 5.14 -5.75 35.81
C HIS A 143 3.97 -5.00 36.49
N LEU A 144 3.78 -3.71 36.17
CA LEU A 144 2.63 -2.92 36.64
C LEU A 144 1.34 -3.19 35.83
N ILE A 145 1.43 -3.93 34.72
CA ILE A 145 0.27 -4.39 33.95
C ILE A 145 -0.33 -5.61 34.66
N LYS A 146 -1.54 -5.46 35.18
CA LYS A 146 -2.24 -6.45 36.02
C LYS A 146 -3.15 -7.39 35.23
N ILE A 147 -3.42 -7.07 33.97
CA ILE A 147 -4.18 -7.93 33.06
C ILE A 147 -3.24 -8.88 32.30
N PRO A 148 -3.74 -10.00 31.75
CA PRO A 148 -2.95 -10.88 30.90
C PRO A 148 -2.26 -10.10 29.78
N ASN A 149 -0.95 -10.28 29.63
CA ASN A 149 -0.17 -9.52 28.65
C ASN A 149 0.86 -10.36 27.90
N VAL A 150 1.22 -9.87 26.70
CA VAL A 150 2.26 -10.43 25.84
C VAL A 150 3.25 -9.32 25.52
N CYS A 151 4.42 -9.36 26.15
CA CYS A 151 5.47 -8.37 25.95
C CYS A 151 6.55 -8.90 25.02
N LEU A 152 6.79 -8.20 23.91
CA LEU A 152 7.72 -8.62 22.87
C LEU A 152 8.81 -7.58 22.62
N TYR A 153 10.04 -8.03 22.40
CA TYR A 153 11.17 -7.15 22.10
C TYR A 153 11.72 -7.41 20.70
N SER A 154 12.08 -6.33 20.00
CA SER A 154 12.76 -6.47 18.72
C SER A 154 14.18 -6.98 18.92
N THR A 155 14.53 -8.08 18.27
CA THR A 155 15.91 -8.61 18.25
C THR A 155 16.87 -7.72 17.44
N GLN A 156 16.36 -7.00 16.44
CA GLN A 156 17.18 -6.16 15.55
C GLN A 156 17.56 -4.82 16.18
N VAL A 157 16.63 -4.20 16.92
CA VAL A 157 16.83 -2.89 17.54
C VAL A 157 16.79 -2.97 19.07
N ARG A 158 17.18 -4.12 19.65
CA ARG A 158 17.13 -4.36 21.10
C ARG A 158 18.00 -3.37 21.89
N GLY A 159 19.17 -3.00 21.38
CA GLY A 159 20.16 -2.23 22.14
C GLY A 159 20.37 -2.81 23.55
N ASN A 160 20.39 -1.94 24.57
CA ASN A 160 20.50 -2.32 25.99
C ASN A 160 19.15 -2.55 26.67
N LEU A 161 18.11 -2.96 25.94
CA LEU A 161 16.80 -3.23 26.55
C LEU A 161 16.87 -4.50 27.41
N PRO A 162 16.49 -4.45 28.71
CA PRO A 162 16.46 -5.63 29.56
C PRO A 162 15.41 -6.62 29.07
N VAL A 163 15.66 -7.92 29.26
CA VAL A 163 14.72 -9.00 28.94
C VAL A 163 14.32 -9.64 30.26
N PHE A 164 13.02 -9.72 30.50
CA PHE A 164 12.44 -10.30 31.70
C PHE A 164 11.87 -11.69 31.36
N GLU A 165 11.62 -12.49 32.39
CA GLU A 165 10.96 -13.78 32.23
C GLU A 165 9.58 -13.62 31.57
N GLY A 166 9.28 -14.47 30.59
CA GLY A 166 8.03 -14.40 29.82
C GLY A 166 8.06 -13.46 28.60
N ASN A 167 9.11 -12.65 28.43
CA ASN A 167 9.24 -11.80 27.25
C ASN A 167 9.57 -12.60 25.98
N ILE A 168 8.92 -12.25 24.88
CA ILE A 168 9.07 -12.94 23.61
C ILE A 168 10.02 -12.17 22.68
N ALA A 169 10.98 -12.87 22.10
CA ALA A 169 11.85 -12.31 21.08
C ALA A 169 11.11 -12.27 19.74
N LEU A 170 10.88 -11.08 19.19
CA LEU A 170 10.35 -10.97 17.82
C LEU A 170 11.40 -11.48 16.84
N SER A 171 11.07 -12.57 16.15
CA SER A 171 11.82 -13.06 14.99
C SER A 171 11.76 -12.06 13.83
N ARG A 172 12.66 -12.19 12.86
CA ARG A 172 12.90 -11.15 11.83
C ARG A 172 11.67 -10.78 10.98
N ASP A 173 10.66 -11.65 10.88
CA ASP A 173 9.68 -11.58 9.80
C ASP A 173 8.21 -11.52 10.25
N SER A 174 7.91 -11.45 11.55
CA SER A 174 6.51 -11.49 11.98
C SER A 174 6.24 -10.79 13.31
N LYS A 175 5.51 -9.68 13.24
CA LYS A 175 4.84 -9.08 14.40
C LYS A 175 3.55 -9.80 14.79
N LYS A 176 3.17 -10.87 14.08
CA LYS A 176 1.86 -11.52 14.22
C LYS A 176 1.56 -11.89 15.66
N GLU A 177 2.54 -12.44 16.38
CA GLU A 177 2.41 -12.84 17.79
C GLU A 177 1.90 -11.72 18.71
N ALA A 178 2.25 -10.47 18.42
CA ALA A 178 1.75 -9.34 19.20
C ALA A 178 0.26 -9.09 18.97
N PHE A 179 -0.27 -9.49 17.82
CA PHE A 179 -1.62 -9.16 17.43
C PHE A 179 -2.53 -10.37 17.30
N THR A 180 -2.03 -11.61 17.31
CA THR A 180 -2.82 -12.82 17.05
C THR A 180 -4.06 -12.86 17.93
N ASP A 181 -3.91 -13.08 19.24
CA ASP A 181 -5.05 -13.26 20.16
C ASP A 181 -5.24 -12.10 21.15
N CYS A 182 -4.64 -10.93 20.92
CA CYS A 182 -4.72 -9.79 21.84
C CYS A 182 -5.83 -8.80 21.43
N MET A 183 -6.84 -8.60 22.28
CA MET A 183 -7.86 -7.55 22.10
C MET A 183 -7.24 -6.15 22.08
N PHE A 184 -6.17 -5.91 22.83
CA PHE A 184 -5.56 -4.58 22.99
C PHE A 184 -4.08 -4.59 22.63
N HIS A 185 -3.56 -3.44 22.19
CA HIS A 185 -2.13 -3.24 21.94
C HIS A 185 -1.66 -1.87 22.42
N ILE A 186 -0.51 -1.80 23.09
CA ILE A 186 0.12 -0.52 23.46
C ILE A 186 0.80 0.08 22.22
N ALA A 187 0.12 1.02 21.58
CA ALA A 187 0.58 1.72 20.37
C ALA A 187 1.20 3.08 20.72
N MET A 188 2.44 3.05 21.22
CA MET A 188 3.14 4.27 21.62
C MET A 188 4.19 4.72 20.61
N GLU A 189 4.08 5.97 20.17
CA GLU A 189 5.03 6.56 19.23
C GLU A 189 6.36 6.92 19.87
N ASN A 190 7.37 7.14 19.01
CA ASN A 190 8.69 7.55 19.45
C ASN A 190 8.68 8.99 20.00
N CYS A 191 7.65 9.78 19.70
CA CYS A 191 7.47 11.13 20.18
C CYS A 191 6.00 11.57 20.05
N ILE A 192 5.66 12.66 20.74
CA ILE A 192 4.35 13.30 20.70
C ILE A 192 4.45 14.52 19.78
N VAL A 193 4.05 14.37 18.51
CA VAL A 193 4.19 15.40 17.47
C VAL A 193 2.93 15.43 16.60
N PRO A 194 2.33 16.61 16.31
CA PRO A 194 1.20 16.72 15.39
C PRO A 194 1.52 16.15 14.00
N GLY A 195 0.58 15.39 13.45
CA GLY A 195 0.73 14.69 12.18
C GLY A 195 1.65 13.46 12.21
N TYR A 196 2.30 13.14 13.34
CA TYR A 196 3.24 12.02 13.40
C TYR A 196 2.62 10.77 14.04
N PHE A 197 2.30 9.79 13.21
CA PHE A 197 1.97 8.42 13.60
C PHE A 197 2.63 7.43 12.63
N SER A 198 2.80 6.19 13.06
CA SER A 198 3.51 5.18 12.28
C SER A 198 2.73 3.87 12.17
N GLU A 199 3.40 2.81 11.74
CA GLU A 199 2.85 1.46 11.65
C GLU A 199 2.27 0.97 12.98
N LYS A 200 2.68 1.52 14.13
CA LYS A 200 2.25 1.03 15.45
C LYS A 200 0.74 1.09 15.64
N ILE A 201 0.10 2.18 15.23
CA ILE A 201 -1.37 2.29 15.30
C ILE A 201 -2.04 1.62 14.10
N VAL A 202 -1.41 1.68 12.92
CA VAL A 202 -1.97 1.12 11.68
C VAL A 202 -2.02 -0.42 11.73
N ASP A 203 -0.99 -1.06 12.27
CA ASP A 203 -0.93 -2.51 12.53
C ASP A 203 -2.03 -2.94 13.51
N CYS A 204 -2.38 -2.10 14.50
CA CYS A 204 -3.48 -2.41 15.42
C CYS A 204 -4.81 -2.54 14.66
N PHE A 205 -5.11 -1.57 13.79
CA PHE A 205 -6.35 -1.58 13.02
C PHE A 205 -6.41 -2.76 12.05
N ALA A 206 -5.33 -3.00 11.29
CA ALA A 206 -5.26 -4.13 10.38
C ALA A 206 -5.41 -5.47 11.09
N ALA A 207 -4.87 -5.61 12.30
CA ALA A 207 -5.00 -6.84 13.07
C ALA A 207 -6.28 -6.91 13.94
N ARG A 208 -7.15 -5.90 13.94
CA ARG A 208 -8.33 -5.83 14.83
C ARG A 208 -7.99 -5.88 16.33
N SER A 209 -6.95 -5.18 16.73
CA SER A 209 -6.64 -4.91 18.14
C SER A 209 -6.91 -3.43 18.44
N VAL A 210 -7.53 -3.14 19.58
CA VAL A 210 -7.80 -1.77 20.01
C VAL A 210 -6.49 -1.12 20.49
N PRO A 211 -6.04 -0.02 19.86
CA PRO A 211 -4.82 0.67 20.27
C PRO A 211 -5.02 1.46 21.57
N ILE A 212 -4.13 1.25 22.54
CA ILE A 212 -3.88 2.17 23.65
C ILE A 212 -2.80 3.14 23.17
N TYR A 213 -3.20 4.34 22.75
CA TYR A 213 -2.41 5.21 21.89
C TYR A 213 -1.85 6.44 22.61
N LEU A 214 -0.53 6.66 22.46
CA LEU A 214 0.17 7.89 22.87
C LEU A 214 1.14 8.31 21.76
N GLY A 215 0.91 9.47 21.13
CA GLY A 215 1.69 9.91 19.97
C GLY A 215 1.15 11.19 19.34
N CYS A 216 0.51 11.10 18.18
CA CYS A 216 -0.05 12.21 17.42
C CYS A 216 -1.20 12.92 18.17
N PRO A 217 -1.04 14.18 18.61
CA PRO A 217 -2.11 14.90 19.32
C PRO A 217 -3.38 15.14 18.50
N ASN A 218 -3.24 15.25 17.18
CA ASN A 218 -4.34 15.43 16.23
C ASN A 218 -4.66 14.14 15.46
N ILE A 219 -4.60 12.98 16.14
CA ILE A 219 -4.89 11.68 15.51
C ILE A 219 -6.32 11.60 14.93
N SER A 220 -7.24 12.42 15.46
CA SER A 220 -8.60 12.61 14.98
C SER A 220 -8.71 13.07 13.52
N ASP A 221 -7.66 13.69 12.99
CA ASP A 221 -7.63 14.15 11.60
C ASP A 221 -7.43 12.97 10.63
N PHE A 222 -7.00 11.82 11.14
CA PHE A 222 -6.59 10.66 10.35
C PHE A 222 -7.47 9.43 10.57
N PHE A 223 -7.99 9.24 11.79
CA PHE A 223 -8.75 8.08 12.20
C PHE A 223 -9.91 8.45 13.13
N ASP A 224 -10.92 7.59 13.18
CA ASP A 224 -12.04 7.70 14.11
C ASP A 224 -11.58 7.38 15.53
N THR A 225 -11.58 8.39 16.40
CA THR A 225 -11.07 8.28 17.77
C THR A 225 -11.92 7.38 18.66
N ARG A 226 -13.17 7.05 18.27
CA ARG A 226 -14.01 6.11 19.02
C ARG A 226 -13.46 4.68 18.96
N GLY A 227 -12.66 4.37 17.94
CA GLY A 227 -11.94 3.09 17.81
C GLY A 227 -10.58 3.06 18.53
N ILE A 228 -10.23 4.10 19.28
CA ILE A 228 -8.90 4.30 19.88
C ILE A 228 -9.06 4.60 21.37
N ILE A 229 -8.18 4.05 22.20
CA ILE A 229 -8.05 4.45 23.60
C ILE A 229 -6.88 5.42 23.69
N ILE A 230 -7.16 6.71 23.52
CA ILE A 230 -6.16 7.78 23.54
C ILE A 230 -5.82 8.10 24.99
N VAL A 231 -4.53 8.19 25.30
CA VAL A 231 -4.03 8.61 26.61
C VAL A 231 -3.06 9.78 26.45
N SER A 232 -2.93 10.59 27.49
CA SER A 232 -2.08 11.79 27.52
C SER A 232 -0.76 11.60 28.29
N SER A 233 -0.68 10.56 29.12
CA SER A 233 0.49 10.26 29.93
C SER A 233 0.67 8.75 30.14
N VAL A 234 1.83 8.38 30.67
CA VAL A 234 2.14 7.00 31.05
C VAL A 234 1.29 6.55 32.24
N GLU A 235 1.10 7.43 33.21
CA GLU A 235 0.27 7.16 34.39
C GLU A 235 -1.18 6.88 33.99
N GLU A 236 -1.72 7.65 33.04
CA GLU A 236 -3.03 7.42 32.46
C GLU A 236 -3.06 6.09 31.69
N MET A 237 -2.02 5.79 30.91
CA MET A 237 -1.88 4.53 30.17
C MET A 237 -2.00 3.32 31.11
N PHE A 238 -1.20 3.25 32.18
CA PHE A 238 -1.25 2.13 33.11
C PHE A 238 -2.56 2.08 33.89
N THR A 239 -3.13 3.23 34.27
CA THR A 239 -4.46 3.31 34.88
C THR A 239 -5.53 2.72 33.98
N ARG A 240 -5.54 3.12 32.70
CA ARG A 240 -6.51 2.64 31.71
C ARG A 240 -6.34 1.16 31.42
N ILE A 241 -5.11 0.70 31.17
CA ILE A 241 -4.81 -0.71 30.94
C ILE A 241 -5.35 -1.59 32.07
N ASN A 242 -5.09 -1.19 33.32
CA ASN A 242 -5.50 -1.97 34.50
C ASN A 242 -6.99 -1.92 34.82
N THR A 243 -7.76 -1.11 34.09
CA THR A 243 -9.21 -0.99 34.25
C THR A 243 -9.97 -1.42 32.98
N LEU A 244 -9.27 -1.97 31.98
CA LEU A 244 -9.87 -2.52 30.77
C LEU A 244 -10.83 -3.67 31.08
N THR A 245 -11.84 -3.79 30.24
CA THR A 245 -12.77 -4.93 30.21
C THR A 245 -12.96 -5.40 28.77
N GLU A 246 -13.57 -6.57 28.56
CA GLU A 246 -13.95 -7.00 27.20
C GLU A 246 -14.94 -6.03 26.54
N GLU A 247 -15.79 -5.36 27.32
CA GLU A 247 -16.71 -4.34 26.81
C GLU A 247 -15.96 -3.16 26.16
N ASP A 248 -14.75 -2.82 26.64
CA ASP A 248 -13.94 -1.79 25.99
C ASP A 248 -13.51 -2.19 24.58
N PHE A 249 -13.38 -3.49 24.31
CA PHE A 249 -13.11 -4.01 22.98
C PHE A 249 -14.38 -4.03 22.13
N TYR A 250 -15.45 -4.64 22.62
CA TYR A 250 -16.71 -4.82 21.89
C TYR A 250 -17.38 -3.48 21.52
N SER A 251 -17.44 -2.53 22.45
CA SER A 251 -18.00 -1.18 22.22
C SER A 251 -17.26 -0.37 21.15
N ARG A 252 -16.07 -0.79 20.74
CA ARG A 252 -15.21 -0.10 19.76
C ARG A 252 -15.12 -0.81 18.41
N GLN A 253 -15.72 -2.00 18.26
CA GLN A 253 -15.54 -2.85 17.07
C GLN A 253 -15.95 -2.15 15.77
N GLU A 254 -17.09 -1.46 15.76
CA GLU A 254 -17.56 -0.75 14.56
C GLU A 254 -16.53 0.30 14.10
N TYR A 255 -16.02 1.10 15.03
CA TYR A 255 -15.04 2.16 14.74
C TYR A 255 -13.66 1.59 14.39
N MET A 256 -13.31 0.45 14.97
CA MET A 256 -12.11 -0.29 14.60
C MET A 256 -12.18 -0.78 13.15
N GLU A 257 -13.33 -1.26 12.67
CA GLU A 257 -13.50 -1.65 11.26
C GLU A 257 -13.45 -0.45 10.31
N ILE A 258 -13.99 0.72 10.72
CA ILE A 258 -13.82 1.97 9.97
C ILE A 258 -12.32 2.31 9.83
N ASN A 259 -11.59 2.30 10.95
CA ASN A 259 -10.16 2.59 10.95
C ASN A 259 -9.34 1.54 10.19
N ARG A 260 -9.75 0.27 10.25
CA ARG A 260 -9.14 -0.81 9.46
C ARG A 260 -9.29 -0.55 7.98
N LYS A 261 -10.48 -0.18 7.51
CA LYS A 261 -10.70 0.18 6.11
C LYS A 261 -9.80 1.36 5.69
N ILE A 262 -9.73 2.41 6.50
CA ILE A 262 -8.82 3.54 6.25
C ILE A 262 -7.36 3.07 6.17
N ALA A 263 -6.94 2.20 7.09
CA ALA A 263 -5.58 1.70 7.15
C ALA A 263 -5.19 0.91 5.89
N LEU A 264 -6.06 0.01 5.44
CA LEU A 264 -5.82 -0.85 4.28
C LEU A 264 -5.89 -0.11 2.95
N GLU A 265 -6.79 0.87 2.85
CA GLU A 265 -6.92 1.69 1.65
C GLU A 265 -5.77 2.69 1.49
N LYS A 266 -5.27 3.25 2.61
CA LYS A 266 -4.24 4.28 2.57
C LYS A 266 -2.81 3.77 2.71
N TYR A 267 -2.59 2.64 3.38
CA TYR A 267 -1.25 2.21 3.76
C TYR A 267 -0.91 0.80 3.27
N PRO A 268 0.16 0.65 2.48
CA PRO A 268 0.52 -0.60 1.83
C PRO A 268 1.31 -1.53 2.76
N ILE A 269 1.27 -2.84 2.50
CA ILE A 269 2.02 -3.90 3.24
C ILE A 269 3.55 -3.81 3.02
N ASN A 270 4.00 -3.14 1.95
CA ASN A 270 5.42 -3.01 1.65
C ASN A 270 5.80 -1.55 1.40
N GLN A 271 6.63 -0.97 2.27
CA GLN A 271 7.07 0.44 2.21
C GLN A 271 7.66 0.83 0.85
N ALA A 272 8.43 -0.06 0.22
CA ALA A 272 9.10 0.26 -1.04
C ALA A 272 8.09 0.32 -2.20
N LYS A 273 7.27 -0.73 -2.38
CA LYS A 273 6.21 -0.74 -3.40
C LYS A 273 5.15 0.35 -3.12
N GLY A 274 4.91 0.58 -1.84
CA GLY A 274 3.98 1.55 -1.32
C GLY A 274 4.34 3.00 -1.61
N MET A 275 5.62 3.35 -1.43
CA MET A 275 6.08 4.70 -1.73
C MET A 275 5.86 5.03 -3.21
N GLY A 276 6.12 4.11 -4.15
CA GLY A 276 5.79 4.32 -5.56
C GLY A 276 4.29 4.61 -5.77
N ALA A 277 3.42 3.74 -5.24
CA ALA A 277 1.96 3.88 -5.36
C ALA A 277 1.42 5.21 -4.78
N MET A 278 2.02 5.70 -3.70
CA MET A 278 1.60 6.95 -3.05
C MET A 278 2.29 8.20 -3.64
N LEU A 279 3.52 8.07 -4.14
CA LEU A 279 4.32 9.19 -4.68
C LEU A 279 3.84 9.61 -6.07
N PHE A 280 3.56 8.65 -6.94
CA PHE A 280 3.18 8.94 -8.32
C PHE A 280 1.93 9.81 -8.46
N PRO A 281 0.80 9.59 -7.76
CA PRO A 281 -0.36 10.47 -7.91
C PRO A 281 -0.09 11.91 -7.48
N LEU A 282 0.88 12.13 -6.58
CA LEU A 282 1.29 13.47 -6.15
C LEU A 282 2.19 14.15 -7.18
N LEU A 283 3.15 13.41 -7.74
CA LEU A 283 3.96 13.87 -8.87
C LEU A 283 3.09 14.15 -10.10
N ASP A 284 2.09 13.32 -10.35
CA ASP A 284 1.18 13.44 -11.49
C ASP A 284 0.39 14.75 -11.51
N GLN A 285 0.05 15.29 -10.33
CA GLN A 285 -0.63 16.58 -10.21
C GLN A 285 0.30 17.77 -10.50
N ARG A 286 1.61 17.55 -10.46
CA ARG A 286 2.63 18.61 -10.56
C ARG A 286 3.38 18.61 -11.90
N ILE A 287 3.49 17.46 -12.57
CA ILE A 287 4.20 17.33 -13.85
C ILE A 287 3.32 17.79 -15.03
N PRO A 288 3.68 18.87 -15.74
CA PRO A 288 2.98 19.28 -16.95
C PRO A 288 3.08 18.22 -18.05
N ASN A 289 2.04 18.06 -18.87
CA ASN A 289 2.01 17.17 -20.05
C ASN A 289 2.04 15.65 -19.75
N ARG A 290 1.85 15.22 -18.50
CA ARG A 290 1.75 13.79 -18.15
C ARG A 290 0.78 13.02 -19.02
N LYS A 291 -0.40 13.58 -19.29
CA LYS A 291 -1.41 12.94 -20.14
C LYS A 291 -0.82 12.55 -21.50
N GLU A 292 0.00 13.42 -22.08
CA GLU A 292 0.65 13.15 -23.37
C GLU A 292 1.76 12.10 -23.23
N MET A 293 2.50 12.11 -22.13
CA MET A 293 3.54 11.10 -21.85
C MET A 293 2.95 9.71 -21.64
N LEU A 294 1.89 9.59 -20.82
CA LEU A 294 1.18 8.33 -20.61
C LEU A 294 0.56 7.83 -21.92
N VAL A 295 -0.04 8.72 -22.73
CA VAL A 295 -0.57 8.35 -24.05
C VAL A 295 0.54 7.82 -24.96
N LYS A 296 1.71 8.47 -25.01
CA LYS A 296 2.86 7.97 -25.78
C LYS A 296 3.37 6.63 -25.27
N HIS A 297 3.37 6.44 -23.95
CA HIS A 297 3.85 5.23 -23.29
C HIS A 297 2.88 4.04 -23.46
N VAL A 298 1.57 4.28 -23.40
CA VAL A 298 0.55 3.27 -23.76
C VAL A 298 0.63 2.95 -25.25
N ALA A 299 0.79 3.97 -26.12
CA ALA A 299 0.89 3.79 -27.56
C ALA A 299 2.16 3.05 -28.01
N SER A 300 3.20 2.96 -27.17
CA SER A 300 4.41 2.17 -27.46
C SER A 300 4.29 0.71 -27.03
N CYS A 301 3.19 0.31 -26.37
CA CYS A 301 2.96 -1.07 -25.96
C CYS A 301 2.40 -1.89 -27.13
N ASN A 302 3.02 -3.03 -27.42
CA ASN A 302 2.65 -3.86 -28.58
C ASN A 302 1.58 -4.93 -28.24
N SER A 303 1.31 -5.17 -26.96
CA SER A 303 0.34 -6.18 -26.51
C SER A 303 -0.23 -5.86 -25.12
N ILE A 304 -1.32 -6.54 -24.74
CA ILE A 304 -1.87 -6.47 -23.37
C ILE A 304 -0.85 -6.99 -22.34
N THR A 305 -0.11 -8.04 -22.69
CA THR A 305 0.96 -8.58 -21.84
C THR A 305 2.07 -7.54 -21.61
N ASP A 306 2.45 -6.80 -22.64
CA ASP A 306 3.41 -5.68 -22.54
C ASP A 306 2.84 -4.56 -21.64
N LEU A 307 1.55 -4.22 -21.79
CA LEU A 307 0.88 -3.24 -20.92
C LEU A 307 0.78 -3.68 -19.44
N LEU A 308 0.61 -4.99 -19.18
CA LEU A 308 0.52 -5.59 -17.85
C LEU A 308 1.88 -5.78 -17.19
N GLN A 309 2.91 -6.16 -17.96
CA GLN A 309 4.29 -6.32 -17.48
C GLN A 309 4.90 -4.98 -17.05
N LYS A 310 4.54 -3.90 -17.73
CA LYS A 310 5.00 -2.54 -17.41
C LYS A 310 4.29 -1.89 -16.20
N ASP A 311 3.43 -2.63 -15.49
CA ASP A 311 2.60 -2.13 -14.37
C ASP A 311 1.76 -0.86 -14.71
N ILE A 312 1.59 -0.57 -16.01
CA ILE A 312 0.88 0.62 -16.52
C ILE A 312 -0.60 0.55 -16.14
N LEU A 313 -1.20 -0.64 -16.25
CA LEU A 313 -2.60 -0.86 -15.88
C LEU A 313 -2.85 -0.64 -14.39
N LYS A 314 -1.93 -1.03 -13.50
CA LYS A 314 -2.03 -0.70 -12.07
C LYS A 314 -1.91 0.81 -11.85
N THR A 315 -0.98 1.46 -12.55
CA THR A 315 -0.84 2.92 -12.53
C THR A 315 -2.14 3.60 -13.00
N VAL A 316 -2.81 3.12 -14.05
CA VAL A 316 -4.06 3.71 -14.55
C VAL A 316 -5.28 3.36 -13.67
N LEU A 317 -5.34 2.16 -13.11
CA LEU A 317 -6.46 1.64 -12.32
C LEU A 317 -6.43 2.06 -10.84
N VAL A 318 -5.24 2.20 -10.24
CA VAL A 318 -5.09 2.71 -8.85
C VAL A 318 -5.56 4.17 -8.77
N PHE A 319 -5.46 4.93 -9.86
CA PHE A 319 -5.84 6.33 -9.88
C PHE A 319 -7.29 6.49 -10.36
N HIS A 320 -8.15 6.91 -9.43
CA HIS A 320 -9.55 7.29 -9.62
C HIS A 320 -9.74 8.51 -10.56
N ASN A 321 -8.84 8.75 -11.51
CA ASN A 321 -8.97 9.79 -12.53
C ASN A 321 -9.77 9.24 -13.71
N LYS A 322 -11.10 9.21 -13.51
CA LYS A 322 -12.08 8.73 -14.49
C LYS A 322 -11.87 9.29 -15.90
N LYS A 323 -11.37 10.53 -16.04
CA LYS A 323 -11.12 11.14 -17.36
C LYS A 323 -9.90 10.56 -18.06
N LEU A 324 -8.80 10.33 -17.34
CA LEU A 324 -7.58 9.73 -17.88
C LEU A 324 -7.81 8.25 -18.25
N TYR A 325 -8.52 7.54 -17.38
CA TYR A 325 -9.05 6.20 -17.64
C TYR A 325 -9.87 6.15 -18.94
N MET A 326 -10.80 7.10 -19.14
CA MET A 326 -11.65 7.18 -20.33
C MET A 326 -10.88 7.49 -21.62
N ASP A 327 -9.70 8.10 -21.54
CA ASP A 327 -8.88 8.41 -22.71
C ASP A 327 -7.95 7.24 -23.07
N VAL A 328 -7.42 6.52 -22.07
CA VAL A 328 -6.65 5.28 -22.28
C VAL A 328 -7.56 4.17 -22.83
N ALA A 329 -8.74 3.96 -22.25
CA ALA A 329 -9.70 2.94 -22.69
C ALA A 329 -10.17 3.12 -24.16
N LYS A 330 -10.22 4.36 -24.67
CA LYS A 330 -10.54 4.64 -26.08
C LYS A 330 -9.40 4.33 -27.04
N MET A 331 -8.15 4.28 -26.55
CA MET A 331 -6.94 4.03 -27.35
C MET A 331 -6.58 2.56 -27.40
N VAL A 332 -7.00 1.79 -26.41
CA VAL A 332 -6.84 0.33 -26.33
C VAL A 332 -7.82 -0.35 -27.30
N LYS A 333 -7.41 -0.51 -28.56
CA LYS A 333 -8.09 -1.38 -29.54
C LYS A 333 -7.58 -2.81 -29.39
N TYR A 334 -8.18 -3.61 -28.51
CA TYR A 334 -7.97 -5.06 -28.55
C TYR A 334 -9.28 -5.78 -28.86
N THR A 335 -9.17 -6.80 -29.72
CA THR A 335 -10.22 -7.77 -30.06
C THR A 335 -9.68 -9.12 -29.63
N VAL A 336 -10.37 -9.84 -28.75
CA VAL A 336 -9.94 -11.17 -28.27
C VAL A 336 -10.80 -12.25 -28.91
N TYR A 337 -10.16 -13.21 -29.59
CA TYR A 337 -10.74 -14.46 -30.08
C TYR A 337 -9.90 -15.65 -29.58
N VAL A 338 -10.56 -16.74 -29.19
CA VAL A 338 -9.95 -18.08 -29.06
C VAL A 338 -10.87 -19.07 -29.81
N SER A 339 -10.32 -19.86 -30.74
CA SER A 339 -10.97 -21.09 -31.24
C SER A 339 -9.93 -22.18 -31.56
N GLY A 340 -10.11 -23.39 -31.01
CA GLY A 340 -9.69 -24.64 -31.69
C GLY A 340 -10.77 -25.03 -32.72
N ASP A 341 -10.57 -25.85 -33.75
CA ASP A 341 -9.52 -26.81 -34.09
C ASP A 341 -9.00 -26.54 -35.51
N ASN A 342 -8.04 -25.63 -35.65
CA ASN A 342 -7.14 -25.59 -36.80
C ASN A 342 -5.83 -24.84 -36.47
N LEU A 343 -5.29 -25.06 -35.26
CA LEU A 343 -3.87 -24.82 -34.96
C LEU A 343 -2.97 -25.84 -35.68
N LYS A 344 -3.26 -26.13 -36.96
CA LYS A 344 -2.25 -26.63 -37.88
C LYS A 344 -1.57 -25.40 -38.50
N LYS A 345 -0.47 -25.00 -37.85
CA LYS A 345 0.62 -24.15 -38.39
C LYS A 345 0.23 -22.74 -38.88
N LYS A 346 -0.12 -21.83 -37.98
CA LYS A 346 0.10 -20.39 -38.20
C LYS A 346 0.72 -19.77 -36.94
N ASN A 347 2.05 -19.69 -36.96
CA ASN A 347 2.98 -19.02 -36.05
C ASN A 347 2.96 -19.37 -34.54
N GLN A 348 4.13 -19.72 -33.99
CA GLN A 348 4.33 -20.05 -32.57
C GLN A 348 3.98 -18.87 -31.63
N GLU A 349 4.15 -17.64 -32.12
CA GLU A 349 3.88 -16.40 -31.39
C GLU A 349 2.40 -16.23 -31.00
N ASP A 350 1.46 -16.64 -31.85
CA ASP A 350 0.02 -16.53 -31.57
C ASP A 350 -0.42 -17.52 -30.48
N TYR A 351 0.21 -18.70 -30.42
CA TYR A 351 -0.02 -19.70 -29.39
C TYR A 351 0.55 -19.26 -28.03
N ASP A 352 1.77 -18.73 -28.02
CA ASP A 352 2.41 -18.22 -26.80
C ASP A 352 1.63 -17.00 -26.25
N PHE A 353 1.11 -16.12 -27.13
CA PHE A 353 0.26 -14.99 -26.74
C PHE A 353 -1.04 -15.42 -26.03
N ILE A 354 -1.74 -16.41 -26.58
CA ILE A 354 -3.00 -16.92 -26.00
C ILE A 354 -2.73 -17.60 -24.65
N ARG A 355 -1.67 -18.40 -24.56
CA ARG A 355 -1.26 -19.05 -23.30
C ARG A 355 -0.93 -18.02 -22.22
N ASP A 356 -0.16 -16.99 -22.56
CA ASP A 356 0.25 -15.94 -21.62
C ASP A 356 -0.95 -15.08 -21.16
N CYS A 357 -1.94 -14.86 -22.03
CA CYS A 357 -3.20 -14.20 -21.65
C CYS A 357 -4.02 -15.06 -20.67
N ILE A 358 -4.09 -16.37 -20.89
CA ILE A 358 -4.84 -17.30 -20.01
C ILE A 358 -4.14 -17.47 -18.65
N ASP A 359 -2.80 -17.57 -18.63
CA ASP A 359 -2.05 -17.65 -17.38
C ASP A 359 -2.03 -16.30 -16.63
N GLY A 360 -2.10 -15.18 -17.36
CA GLY A 360 -2.35 -13.82 -16.84
C GLY A 360 -3.79 -13.54 -16.38
N LEU A 361 -4.73 -14.44 -16.66
CA LEU A 361 -6.11 -14.38 -16.15
C LEU A 361 -6.30 -15.15 -14.83
N LYS A 362 -5.39 -16.07 -14.49
CA LYS A 362 -5.48 -16.93 -13.28
C LYS A 362 -4.92 -16.28 -12.00
N ASN A 363 -4.35 -15.09 -12.11
CA ASN A 363 -3.71 -14.31 -11.07
C ASN A 363 -4.50 -13.00 -10.83
N GLU A 364 -4.26 -12.31 -9.71
CA GLU A 364 -4.94 -11.06 -9.30
C GLU A 364 -5.05 -9.99 -10.41
N GLN A 365 -4.08 -9.98 -11.34
CA GLN A 365 -4.04 -9.08 -12.50
C GLN A 365 -5.13 -9.39 -13.55
N GLY A 366 -5.59 -10.64 -13.66
CA GLY A 366 -6.68 -11.05 -14.53
C GLY A 366 -8.05 -10.54 -14.08
N MET A 367 -8.27 -10.51 -12.76
CA MET A 367 -9.49 -9.97 -12.15
C MET A 367 -9.63 -8.47 -12.42
N LEU A 368 -8.52 -7.72 -12.36
CA LEU A 368 -8.47 -6.28 -12.70
C LEU A 368 -8.90 -6.00 -14.16
N ILE A 369 -8.59 -6.90 -15.09
CA ILE A 369 -9.02 -6.79 -16.50
C ILE A 369 -10.53 -7.04 -16.64
N PHE A 370 -11.07 -7.98 -15.86
CA PHE A 370 -12.51 -8.26 -15.81
C PHE A 370 -13.30 -7.09 -15.19
N ASP A 371 -12.81 -6.52 -14.10
CA ASP A 371 -13.41 -5.34 -13.45
C ASP A 371 -13.36 -4.12 -14.39
N LEU A 372 -12.24 -3.94 -15.11
CA LEU A 372 -12.09 -2.95 -16.17
C LEU A 372 -13.13 -3.13 -17.29
N ALA A 373 -13.31 -4.36 -17.79
CA ALA A 373 -14.30 -4.65 -18.83
C ALA A 373 -15.75 -4.43 -18.35
N LYS A 374 -16.04 -4.76 -17.08
CA LYS A 374 -17.35 -4.59 -16.45
C LYS A 374 -17.71 -3.12 -16.23
N GLU A 375 -16.76 -2.29 -15.78
CA GLU A 375 -16.97 -0.85 -15.68
C GLU A 375 -17.18 -0.19 -17.05
N ILE A 376 -16.40 -0.57 -18.08
CA ILE A 376 -16.57 -0.08 -19.45
C ILE A 376 -17.97 -0.44 -20.00
N HIS A 377 -18.46 -1.65 -19.73
CA HIS A 377 -19.80 -2.09 -20.12
C HIS A 377 -20.92 -1.27 -19.46
N ASN A 378 -20.83 -1.05 -18.13
CA ASN A 378 -21.83 -0.29 -17.37
C ASN A 378 -21.94 1.19 -17.78
N LEU A 379 -20.95 1.73 -18.48
CA LEU A 379 -20.87 3.13 -18.91
C LEU A 379 -21.45 3.39 -20.31
N GLY A 380 -22.02 2.37 -20.97
CA GLY A 380 -22.80 2.55 -22.21
C GLY A 380 -21.97 2.85 -23.47
N THR A 381 -20.65 2.75 -23.40
CA THR A 381 -19.75 2.87 -24.55
C THR A 381 -19.79 1.58 -25.39
N ARG A 382 -20.52 1.59 -26.51
CA ARG A 382 -20.45 0.55 -27.56
C ARG A 382 -19.05 0.62 -28.23
N LYS A 383 -18.18 -0.40 -28.39
CA LYS A 383 -18.14 -1.87 -28.21
C LYS A 383 -16.72 -2.24 -27.72
N ILE A 384 -16.59 -3.23 -26.83
CA ILE A 384 -15.42 -4.13 -26.71
C ILE A 384 -15.99 -5.55 -26.64
N ASP A 385 -15.53 -6.46 -27.50
CA ASP A 385 -15.91 -7.87 -27.46
C ASP A 385 -14.81 -8.64 -26.70
N LEU A 386 -15.16 -9.11 -25.49
CA LEU A 386 -14.34 -9.93 -24.59
C LEU A 386 -14.97 -11.33 -24.53
N VAL A 387 -14.25 -12.39 -24.91
CA VAL A 387 -14.70 -13.78 -24.72
C VAL A 387 -13.62 -14.57 -24.01
N VAL A 388 -13.84 -14.83 -22.71
CA VAL A 388 -13.08 -15.80 -21.90
C VAL A 388 -13.96 -17.03 -21.75
N GLY A 389 -13.60 -18.12 -22.44
CA GLY A 389 -14.31 -19.39 -22.33
C GLY A 389 -13.67 -20.30 -21.30
N LEU A 390 -14.20 -20.36 -20.08
CA LEU A 390 -13.93 -21.43 -19.11
C LEU A 390 -15.10 -21.54 -18.13
N THR A 391 -16.18 -22.25 -18.45
CA THR A 391 -17.12 -22.64 -17.38
C THR A 391 -17.86 -23.95 -17.69
N ASN A 392 -17.85 -24.85 -16.70
CA ASN A 392 -18.93 -25.80 -16.47
C ASN A 392 -20.31 -25.09 -16.43
N SER A 393 -21.37 -25.83 -16.73
CA SER A 393 -22.71 -25.35 -17.09
C SER A 393 -23.41 -24.37 -16.14
N GLU A 394 -23.03 -24.28 -14.87
CA GLU A 394 -23.75 -23.46 -13.87
C GLU A 394 -23.60 -21.95 -14.06
N HIS A 395 -22.55 -21.48 -14.73
CA HIS A 395 -22.32 -20.03 -14.93
C HIS A 395 -23.06 -19.45 -16.16
N TYR A 396 -23.60 -20.31 -17.03
CA TYR A 396 -24.27 -19.90 -18.26
C TYR A 396 -25.61 -19.18 -17.99
N ASP A 397 -26.42 -19.71 -17.08
CA ASP A 397 -27.74 -19.16 -16.76
C ASP A 397 -27.66 -17.78 -16.08
N ILE A 398 -26.52 -17.49 -15.43
CA ILE A 398 -26.24 -16.22 -14.76
C ILE A 398 -25.93 -15.11 -15.77
N LEU A 399 -25.26 -15.43 -16.88
CA LEU A 399 -24.75 -14.46 -17.84
C LEU A 399 -25.76 -14.13 -18.96
N GLN A 400 -26.75 -15.01 -19.16
CA GLN A 400 -27.73 -14.95 -20.25
C GLN A 400 -28.52 -13.62 -20.36
N PRO A 401 -28.92 -12.95 -19.26
CA PRO A 401 -29.66 -11.68 -19.34
C PRO A 401 -28.82 -10.48 -19.81
N TYR A 402 -27.49 -10.58 -19.75
CA TYR A 402 -26.57 -9.47 -20.00
C TYR A 402 -26.03 -9.43 -21.44
N LEU A 403 -26.43 -10.37 -22.30
CA LEU A 403 -25.92 -10.52 -23.66
C LEU A 403 -26.93 -9.99 -24.69
N ALA A 404 -26.61 -8.86 -25.32
CA ALA A 404 -27.50 -8.19 -26.28
C ALA A 404 -27.06 -8.44 -27.75
N LYS A 405 -27.73 -9.41 -28.42
CA LYS A 405 -27.66 -9.83 -29.87
C LYS A 405 -26.78 -11.06 -30.19
N PRO A 406 -27.04 -11.80 -31.31
CA PRO A 406 -26.96 -13.25 -31.34
C PRO A 406 -25.51 -13.73 -31.39
N THR A 407 -25.13 -14.44 -30.33
CA THR A 407 -23.83 -15.10 -30.20
C THR A 407 -24.01 -16.57 -30.57
N VAL A 408 -23.18 -17.08 -31.48
CA VAL A 408 -23.12 -18.51 -31.80
C VAL A 408 -22.13 -19.17 -30.85
N PHE A 409 -22.58 -20.23 -30.17
CA PHE A 409 -21.75 -21.06 -29.29
C PHE A 409 -21.55 -22.44 -29.94
N VAL A 410 -20.34 -22.98 -29.87
CA VAL A 410 -20.07 -24.39 -30.16
C VAL A 410 -19.55 -25.04 -28.89
N ASN A 411 -20.20 -26.12 -28.49
CA ASN A 411 -19.86 -26.89 -27.31
C ASN A 411 -18.82 -27.96 -27.69
N ILE A 412 -17.67 -27.99 -27.02
CA ILE A 412 -16.70 -29.09 -27.16
C ILE A 412 -16.56 -29.74 -25.78
N THR A 413 -17.50 -30.62 -25.48
CA THR A 413 -17.39 -31.56 -24.38
C THR A 413 -17.15 -32.94 -24.98
N GLU A 414 -15.92 -33.42 -24.82
CA GLU A 414 -15.43 -34.78 -25.10
C GLU A 414 -15.10 -35.12 -26.56
N GLU A 415 -13.86 -35.59 -26.73
CA GLU A 415 -13.13 -35.81 -27.97
C GLU A 415 -13.65 -36.99 -28.82
N ASN A 416 -14.86 -37.53 -28.62
CA ASN A 416 -15.25 -38.78 -29.32
C ASN A 416 -16.74 -39.10 -29.56
N SER A 417 -17.71 -38.17 -29.59
CA SER A 417 -19.07 -38.58 -30.02
C SER A 417 -19.97 -37.57 -30.76
N LEU A 418 -19.44 -36.53 -31.38
CA LEU A 418 -20.26 -35.52 -32.07
C LEU A 418 -20.32 -35.65 -33.61
N MET A 419 -20.22 -36.87 -34.16
CA MET A 419 -20.47 -37.12 -35.61
C MET A 419 -21.89 -37.61 -35.94
N THR A 420 -22.82 -37.64 -34.97
CA THR A 420 -24.13 -38.29 -35.20
C THR A 420 -25.37 -37.43 -34.88
N LYS A 421 -25.24 -36.14 -34.56
CA LYS A 421 -26.42 -35.28 -34.42
C LYS A 421 -26.14 -33.85 -34.87
N ILE A 422 -26.43 -33.60 -36.15
CA ILE A 422 -27.32 -32.54 -36.67
C ILE A 422 -26.84 -32.15 -38.08
N GLN A 423 -27.71 -32.43 -39.06
CA GLN A 423 -27.71 -31.93 -40.44
C GLN A 423 -27.97 -30.43 -40.49
#